data_AF-A0A1Y6BEZ5-F1
#
_entry.id   AF-A0A1Y6BEZ5-F1
#
_cell.length_a   1.000
_cell.length_b   1.000
_cell.length_c   1.000
_cell.angle_alpha   90.00
_cell.angle_beta   90.00
_cell.angle_gamma   90.00
#
_symmetry.space_group_name_H-M   'P 1'
#
loop_
_entity.id
_entity.type
_entity.pdbx_description
1 polymer ?
#
loop_
_entity_poly.entity_id
_entity_poly.type
_entity_poly.pdbx_seq_one_letter_code
_entity_poly.pdbx_strand_id
1 'polypeptide(L)'
;MANHFIHYIKRDVILNAPDDPDSPFYAELQAYDSGFDVPAFHVTRSTSWPVKEIHEDDVIWLVGQLSAGWGTLPPAIDGKVVVGKIEELELEEGKSKTRFTAKEGSRWFPLADASDVLSNLEVILKNGEIKQLYDPKSDNLGQAFQSLKKIVNPSTIEMWASELLKKEFEFISYRIADGTKGAFFKAQQQIKQGSCVFWDRWSLPRRLAERRELVSDEALDNLLMKKIKESSLVWGIESPRYDEEGSYSRREKQLALEMKKYNGSSIA
;
A
#
# COMPACT_ATOMS: atom_id res chain seq x y z
N MET A 1 -2.03 18.88 -19.78
CA MET A 1 -2.66 17.81 -19.00
C MET A 1 -1.53 17.00 -18.38
N ALA A 2 -1.65 16.62 -17.11
CA ALA A 2 -0.66 15.76 -16.45
C ALA A 2 -0.64 14.38 -17.13
N ASN A 3 0.54 13.82 -17.33
CA ASN A 3 0.67 12.43 -17.73
C ASN A 3 0.51 11.54 -16.50
N HIS A 4 0.02 10.32 -16.72
CA HIS A 4 -0.13 9.33 -15.66
C HIS A 4 0.73 8.12 -15.96
N PHE A 5 1.29 7.58 -14.90
CA PHE A 5 2.17 6.44 -14.90
C PHE A 5 1.75 5.44 -13.84
N ILE A 6 2.14 4.17 -14.00
CA ILE A 6 1.86 3.10 -13.05
C ILE A 6 3.10 2.27 -12.79
N HIS A 7 3.31 1.86 -11.55
CA HIS A 7 4.43 1.04 -11.15
C HIS A 7 4.04 0.05 -10.04
N TYR A 8 4.48 -1.19 -10.18
CA TYR A 8 4.32 -2.22 -9.18
C TYR A 8 5.29 -2.04 -8.00
N ILE A 9 4.76 -2.07 -6.79
CA ILE A 9 5.51 -2.17 -5.54
C ILE A 9 5.26 -3.55 -4.96
N LYS A 10 6.33 -4.32 -4.80
CA LYS A 10 6.28 -5.63 -4.15
C LYS A 10 5.78 -5.47 -2.71
N ARG A 11 4.81 -6.29 -2.31
CA ARG A 11 4.22 -6.32 -0.96
C ARG A 11 4.22 -7.77 -0.48
N ASP A 12 5.09 -8.10 0.48
CA ASP A 12 5.16 -9.44 1.08
C ASP A 12 4.97 -9.35 2.59
N VAL A 13 4.18 -10.25 3.18
CA VAL A 13 4.12 -10.43 4.63
C VAL A 13 5.33 -11.26 5.05
N ILE A 14 6.35 -10.59 5.56
CA ILE A 14 7.56 -11.23 6.06
C ILE A 14 7.43 -11.42 7.57
N LEU A 15 7.64 -12.66 8.01
CA LEU A 15 7.65 -13.00 9.43
C LEU A 15 9.02 -12.77 10.08
N ASN A 16 10.09 -12.99 9.32
CA ASN A 16 11.47 -12.82 9.76
C ASN A 16 12.17 -11.81 8.84
N ALA A 17 12.18 -10.56 9.25
CA ALA A 17 12.79 -9.49 8.45
C ALA A 17 14.34 -9.54 8.59
N PRO A 18 15.11 -9.12 7.58
CA PRO A 18 16.56 -8.98 7.73
C PRO A 18 16.92 -8.02 8.87
N ASP A 19 17.92 -8.38 9.68
CA ASP A 19 18.40 -7.56 10.81
C ASP A 19 19.01 -6.22 10.35
N ASP A 20 19.60 -6.21 9.15
CA ASP A 20 20.29 -5.04 8.60
C ASP A 20 19.32 -3.92 8.20
N PRO A 21 19.41 -2.72 8.81
CA PRO A 21 18.54 -1.62 8.50
C PRO A 21 18.66 -1.07 7.08
N ASP A 22 19.78 -1.27 6.41
CA ASP A 22 20.07 -0.73 5.09
C ASP A 22 19.91 -1.78 3.98
N SER A 23 19.39 -2.96 4.34
CA SER A 23 19.11 -4.03 3.39
C SER A 23 18.29 -3.52 2.19
N PRO A 24 18.67 -3.87 0.94
CA PRO A 24 17.92 -3.48 -0.27
C PRO A 24 16.51 -4.09 -0.32
N PHE A 25 16.22 -4.97 0.63
CA PHE A 25 14.89 -5.49 0.92
C PHE A 25 13.89 -4.37 1.26
N TYR A 26 14.35 -3.34 1.98
CA TYR A 26 13.52 -2.26 2.48
C TYR A 26 13.43 -1.07 1.53
N ALA A 27 12.34 -0.30 1.67
CA ALA A 27 12.23 1.02 1.04
C ALA A 27 13.27 1.99 1.66
N GLU A 28 13.60 3.04 0.91
CA GLU A 28 14.53 4.07 1.36
C GLU A 28 14.10 4.72 2.69
N LEU A 29 15.09 5.05 3.53
CA LEU A 29 14.92 5.75 4.80
C LEU A 29 14.17 7.08 4.59
N GLN A 30 13.05 7.25 5.30
CA GLN A 30 12.30 8.50 5.38
C GLN A 30 12.57 9.17 6.72
N ALA A 31 12.21 10.45 6.85
CA ALA A 31 12.13 11.06 8.18
C ALA A 31 11.18 10.25 9.07
N TYR A 32 11.45 10.27 10.36
CA TYR A 32 10.88 9.34 11.36
C TYR A 32 9.34 9.29 11.40
N ASP A 33 8.68 10.38 11.00
CA ASP A 33 7.23 10.56 10.92
C ASP A 33 6.72 10.84 9.49
N SER A 34 7.60 10.81 8.49
CA SER A 34 7.21 11.07 7.11
C SER A 34 6.53 9.85 6.49
N GLY A 35 5.54 10.09 5.64
CA GLY A 35 4.88 9.05 4.87
C GLY A 35 3.59 8.50 5.48
N PHE A 36 3.21 8.87 6.71
CA PHE A 36 2.03 8.30 7.38
C PHE A 36 0.70 8.69 6.72
N ASP A 37 0.43 9.98 6.54
CA ASP A 37 -0.84 10.45 5.96
C ASP A 37 -0.85 10.38 4.43
N VAL A 38 0.30 10.63 3.80
CA VAL A 38 0.48 10.66 2.35
C VAL A 38 1.86 10.10 1.96
N PRO A 39 2.05 9.59 0.74
CA PRO A 39 3.36 9.21 0.25
C PRO A 39 4.33 10.39 0.35
N ALA A 40 5.56 10.16 0.79
CA ALA A 40 6.60 11.18 0.82
C ALA A 40 7.32 11.30 -0.53
N PHE A 41 7.59 10.16 -1.17
CA PHE A 41 8.21 10.08 -2.48
C PHE A 41 7.98 8.69 -3.10
N HIS A 42 8.26 8.59 -4.39
CA HIS A 42 8.45 7.32 -5.10
C HIS A 42 9.88 7.25 -5.66
N VAL A 43 10.49 6.06 -5.63
CA VAL A 43 11.85 5.84 -6.15
C VAL A 43 11.82 4.71 -7.15
N THR A 44 12.53 4.91 -8.26
CA THR A 44 12.78 3.87 -9.26
C THR A 44 14.26 3.81 -9.61
N ARG A 45 14.75 2.60 -9.90
CA ARG A 45 16.09 2.37 -10.45
C ARG A 45 16.08 2.32 -11.98
N SER A 46 14.91 2.38 -12.61
CA SER A 46 14.82 2.47 -14.07
C SER A 46 15.29 3.85 -14.52
N THR A 47 16.29 3.91 -15.38
CA THR A 47 16.85 5.14 -15.96
C THR A 47 16.41 5.35 -17.41
N SER A 48 15.49 4.51 -17.90
CA SER A 48 15.03 4.51 -19.28
C SER A 48 13.58 4.96 -19.39
N TRP A 49 13.14 5.18 -20.63
CA TRP A 49 11.74 5.49 -20.93
C TRP A 49 10.80 4.49 -20.23
N PRO A 50 9.70 4.94 -19.61
CA PRO A 50 9.15 6.31 -19.63
C PRO A 50 9.62 7.21 -18.48
N VAL A 51 10.54 6.76 -17.62
CA VAL A 51 10.96 7.51 -16.41
C VAL A 51 11.48 8.91 -16.73
N LYS A 52 12.26 9.05 -17.82
CA LYS A 52 12.81 10.33 -18.28
C LYS A 52 11.78 11.31 -18.85
N GLU A 53 10.55 10.88 -19.09
CA GLU A 53 9.46 11.75 -19.54
C GLU A 53 8.56 12.25 -18.40
N ILE A 54 8.83 11.82 -17.17
CA ILE A 54 8.06 12.25 -16.01
C ILE A 54 8.52 13.67 -15.64
N HIS A 55 7.56 14.57 -15.49
CA HIS A 55 7.78 15.95 -15.07
C HIS A 55 7.01 16.25 -13.78
N GLU A 56 7.23 17.44 -13.22
CA GLU A 56 6.37 17.95 -12.15
C GLU A 56 4.90 17.98 -12.62
N ASP A 57 3.97 17.79 -11.69
CA ASP A 57 2.51 17.63 -11.91
C ASP A 57 2.06 16.31 -12.52
N ASP A 58 2.96 15.49 -13.06
CA ASP A 58 2.60 14.13 -13.48
C ASP A 58 2.19 13.25 -12.27
N VAL A 59 1.52 12.14 -12.54
CA VAL A 59 1.00 11.23 -11.51
C VAL A 59 1.61 9.85 -11.65
N ILE A 60 2.12 9.29 -10.56
CA ILE A 60 2.55 7.90 -10.47
C ILE A 60 1.58 7.15 -9.56
N TRP A 61 0.86 6.20 -10.13
CA TRP A 61 0.03 5.23 -9.41
C TRP A 61 0.89 4.06 -8.95
N LEU A 62 0.82 3.78 -7.66
CA LEU A 62 1.49 2.64 -7.04
C LEU A 62 0.47 1.52 -6.93
N VAL A 63 0.81 0.35 -7.47
CA VAL A 63 -0.01 -0.85 -7.35
C VAL A 63 0.77 -1.95 -6.70
N GLY A 64 0.10 -2.82 -5.97
CA GLY A 64 0.72 -3.94 -5.31
C GLY A 64 -0.22 -5.12 -5.22
N GLN A 65 0.35 -6.24 -4.82
CA GLN A 65 -0.42 -7.42 -4.49
C GLN A 65 0.25 -8.05 -3.29
N LEU A 66 -0.47 -8.10 -2.18
CA LEU A 66 0.10 -8.61 -0.94
C LEU A 66 0.17 -10.13 -0.99
N SER A 67 1.38 -10.66 -0.97
CA SER A 67 1.66 -12.09 -0.86
C SER A 67 2.07 -12.47 0.56
N ALA A 68 1.67 -13.65 1.01
CA ALA A 68 2.08 -14.23 2.28
C ALA A 68 2.28 -15.74 2.12
N GLY A 69 2.92 -16.39 3.10
CA GLY A 69 3.14 -17.85 3.08
C GLY A 69 1.87 -18.71 3.03
N TRP A 70 0.69 -18.10 3.14
CA TRP A 70 -0.62 -18.75 3.14
C TRP A 70 -1.56 -18.23 2.04
N GLY A 71 -1.05 -17.45 1.08
CA GLY A 71 -1.78 -17.05 -0.12
C GLY A 71 -1.54 -15.59 -0.52
N THR A 72 -2.30 -15.16 -1.52
CA THR A 72 -2.20 -13.81 -2.09
C THR A 72 -3.55 -13.09 -1.99
N LEU A 73 -3.51 -11.78 -1.72
CA LEU A 73 -4.69 -10.93 -1.83
C LEU A 73 -4.92 -10.47 -3.28
N PRO A 74 -6.12 -10.01 -3.63
CA PRO A 74 -6.33 -9.37 -4.92
C PRO A 74 -5.38 -8.17 -5.11
N PRO A 75 -4.99 -7.86 -6.35
CA PRO A 75 -4.34 -6.61 -6.70
C PRO A 75 -5.06 -5.40 -6.12
N ALA A 76 -4.30 -4.43 -5.67
CA ALA A 76 -4.84 -3.18 -5.15
C ALA A 76 -3.96 -2.00 -5.54
N ILE A 77 -4.59 -0.83 -5.65
CA ILE A 77 -3.88 0.43 -5.78
C ILE A 77 -3.48 0.87 -4.38
N ASP A 78 -2.19 1.01 -4.17
CA ASP A 78 -1.55 1.30 -2.89
C ASP A 78 -1.58 2.81 -2.63
N GLY A 79 -1.14 3.60 -3.62
CA GLY A 79 -1.02 5.04 -3.47
C GLY A 79 -1.01 5.79 -4.79
N LYS A 80 -1.22 7.10 -4.68
CA LYS A 80 -1.07 8.09 -5.74
C LYS A 80 0.03 9.05 -5.33
N VAL A 81 1.03 9.22 -6.19
CA VAL A 81 2.09 10.22 -6.05
C VAL A 81 1.89 11.27 -7.13
N VAL A 82 1.50 12.48 -6.74
CA VAL A 82 1.59 13.66 -7.61
C VAL A 82 3.03 14.14 -7.53
N VAL A 83 3.70 14.23 -8.68
CA VAL A 83 5.12 14.53 -8.77
C VAL A 83 5.34 16.01 -8.47
N GLY A 84 6.10 16.28 -7.41
CA GLY A 84 6.68 17.59 -7.11
C GLY A 84 8.07 17.68 -7.69
N LYS A 85 9.10 17.58 -6.84
CA LYS A 85 10.50 17.64 -7.25
C LYS A 85 11.00 16.29 -7.78
N ILE A 86 11.84 16.31 -8.81
CA ILE A 86 12.54 15.15 -9.36
C ILE A 86 14.04 15.27 -9.03
N GLU A 87 14.63 14.22 -8.46
CA GLU A 87 16.05 14.16 -8.09
C GLU A 87 16.68 12.90 -8.68
N GLU A 88 17.80 13.06 -9.39
CA GLU A 88 18.67 11.94 -9.72
C GLU A 88 19.69 11.75 -8.59
N LEU A 89 19.72 10.56 -8.02
CA LEU A 89 20.61 10.20 -6.92
C LEU A 89 21.60 9.16 -7.44
N GLU A 90 22.88 9.47 -7.27
CA GLU A 90 23.94 8.50 -7.54
C GLU A 90 23.96 7.44 -6.43
N LEU A 91 24.12 6.19 -6.84
CA LEU A 91 24.36 5.05 -5.98
C LEU A 91 25.82 4.62 -6.15
N GLU A 92 26.29 3.78 -5.22
CA GLU A 92 27.58 3.11 -5.37
C GLU A 92 27.65 2.32 -6.70
N GLU A 93 28.87 2.15 -7.21
CA GLU A 93 29.15 1.44 -8.47
C GLU A 93 28.61 2.10 -9.75
N GLY A 94 28.36 3.42 -9.73
CA GLY A 94 27.93 4.17 -10.92
C GLY A 94 26.48 3.88 -11.35
N LYS A 95 25.69 3.28 -10.46
CA LYS A 95 24.24 3.13 -10.64
C LYS A 95 23.56 4.45 -10.25
N SER A 96 22.38 4.71 -10.79
CA SER A 96 21.55 5.84 -10.36
C SER A 96 20.13 5.40 -10.06
N LYS A 97 19.46 6.16 -9.21
CA LYS A 97 18.01 6.05 -8.96
C LYS A 97 17.38 7.43 -9.14
N THR A 98 16.14 7.44 -9.61
CA THR A 98 15.34 8.67 -9.69
C THR A 98 14.35 8.67 -8.55
N ARG A 99 14.33 9.78 -7.80
CA ARG A 99 13.36 10.05 -6.73
C ARG A 99 12.36 11.09 -7.23
N PHE A 100 11.08 10.77 -7.06
CA PHE A 100 9.93 11.65 -7.31
C PHE A 100 9.34 12.04 -5.96
N THR A 101 9.65 13.25 -5.48
CA THR A 101 9.06 13.77 -4.25
C THR A 101 7.57 14.00 -4.46
N ALA A 102 6.77 13.52 -3.53
CA ALA A 102 5.32 13.70 -3.58
C ALA A 102 4.95 15.14 -3.22
N LYS A 103 3.93 15.69 -3.87
CA LYS A 103 3.33 16.97 -3.50
C LYS A 103 1.85 16.84 -3.16
N GLU A 104 1.21 17.98 -2.92
CA GLU A 104 -0.22 18.07 -2.66
C GLU A 104 -1.05 17.29 -3.69
N GLY A 105 -2.07 16.58 -3.21
CA GLY A 105 -2.89 15.66 -4.01
C GLY A 105 -2.42 14.20 -3.97
N SER A 106 -1.21 13.92 -3.49
CA SER A 106 -0.75 12.56 -3.19
C SER A 106 -1.52 11.94 -2.03
N ARG A 107 -1.67 10.60 -2.01
CA ARG A 107 -2.39 9.88 -0.95
C ARG A 107 -2.15 8.37 -0.98
N TRP A 108 -2.36 7.74 0.18
CA TRP A 108 -2.52 6.29 0.30
C TRP A 108 -4.00 5.90 0.14
N PHE A 109 -4.24 4.68 -0.31
CA PHE A 109 -5.58 4.11 -0.43
C PHE A 109 -5.78 2.94 0.55
N PRO A 110 -7.01 2.74 1.05
CA PRO A 110 -7.34 1.50 1.74
C PRO A 110 -7.23 0.32 0.76
N LEU A 111 -7.08 -0.86 1.33
CA LEU A 111 -7.02 -2.10 0.57
C LEU A 111 -8.40 -2.45 -0.01
N ALA A 112 -8.48 -2.51 -1.33
CA ALA A 112 -9.68 -2.90 -2.07
C ALA A 112 -9.28 -3.56 -3.39
N ASP A 113 -10.13 -4.45 -3.92
CA ASP A 113 -9.86 -5.15 -5.17
C ASP A 113 -9.85 -4.17 -6.35
N ALA A 114 -8.71 -4.08 -7.02
CA ALA A 114 -8.50 -3.27 -8.21
C ALA A 114 -8.36 -4.11 -9.49
N SER A 115 -8.59 -5.43 -9.44
CA SER A 115 -8.37 -6.35 -10.57
C SER A 115 -9.07 -5.91 -11.85
N ASP A 116 -10.34 -5.50 -11.74
CA ASP A 116 -11.13 -5.05 -12.90
C ASP A 116 -10.59 -3.76 -13.51
N VAL A 117 -10.16 -2.80 -12.68
CA VAL A 117 -9.61 -1.54 -13.19
C VAL A 117 -8.25 -1.74 -13.82
N LEU A 118 -7.41 -2.57 -13.21
CA LEU A 118 -6.07 -2.85 -13.71
C LEU A 118 -6.08 -3.67 -15.01
N SER A 119 -7.07 -4.55 -15.19
CA SER A 119 -7.20 -5.36 -16.41
C SER A 119 -7.70 -4.55 -17.60
N ASN A 120 -8.47 -3.49 -17.35
CA ASN A 120 -8.93 -2.54 -18.36
C ASN A 120 -7.95 -1.38 -18.60
N LEU A 121 -6.79 -1.36 -17.92
CA LEU A 121 -5.82 -0.28 -18.05
C LEU A 121 -4.94 -0.49 -19.29
N GLU A 122 -4.99 0.49 -20.18
CA GLU A 122 -4.10 0.54 -21.34
C GLU A 122 -2.85 1.36 -21.05
N VAL A 123 -1.70 0.84 -21.48
CA VAL A 123 -0.42 1.53 -21.38
C VAL A 123 0.23 1.69 -22.74
N ILE A 124 1.04 2.74 -22.85
CA ILE A 124 1.89 2.99 -24.00
C ILE A 124 3.23 2.31 -23.75
N LEU A 125 3.75 1.60 -24.76
CA LEU A 125 5.09 1.03 -24.76
C LEU A 125 6.08 1.98 -25.45
N LYS A 126 7.39 1.73 -25.28
CA LYS A 126 8.45 2.59 -25.83
C LYS A 126 8.39 2.73 -27.35
N ASN A 127 7.87 1.73 -28.05
CA ASN A 127 7.67 1.72 -29.51
C ASN A 127 6.37 2.43 -29.94
N GLY A 128 5.59 3.00 -29.00
CA GLY A 128 4.29 3.62 -29.25
C GLY A 128 3.11 2.65 -29.28
N GLU A 129 3.34 1.34 -29.15
CA GLU A 129 2.27 0.34 -29.12
C GLU A 129 1.43 0.47 -27.83
N ILE A 130 0.11 0.32 -27.97
CA ILE A 130 -0.84 0.32 -26.85
C ILE A 130 -1.13 -1.13 -26.46
N LYS A 131 -1.00 -1.46 -25.17
CA LYS A 131 -1.35 -2.79 -24.64
C LYS A 131 -2.09 -2.72 -23.31
N GLN A 132 -2.93 -3.73 -23.09
CA GLN A 132 -3.36 -4.15 -21.77
C GLN A 132 -2.36 -5.20 -21.27
N LEU A 133 -1.68 -4.93 -20.16
CA LEU A 133 -0.59 -5.79 -19.67
C LEU A 133 -1.02 -6.80 -18.62
N TYR A 134 -2.14 -6.56 -17.94
CA TYR A 134 -2.60 -7.39 -16.83
C TYR A 134 -3.80 -8.23 -17.22
N ASP A 135 -3.67 -9.55 -17.07
CA ASP A 135 -4.77 -10.50 -17.17
C ASP A 135 -5.06 -11.06 -15.77
N PRO A 136 -6.25 -10.81 -15.19
CA PRO A 136 -6.64 -11.32 -13.88
C PRO A 136 -6.53 -12.84 -13.72
N LYS A 137 -6.61 -13.60 -14.82
CA LYS A 137 -6.50 -15.06 -14.80
C LYS A 137 -5.07 -15.56 -14.69
N SER A 138 -4.09 -14.71 -15.01
CA SER A 138 -2.67 -15.09 -15.10
C SER A 138 -1.87 -14.76 -13.84
N ASP A 139 -2.45 -14.03 -12.88
CA ASP A 139 -1.82 -13.55 -11.65
C ASP A 139 -0.43 -12.89 -11.87
N ASN A 140 -0.29 -12.18 -12.99
CA ASN A 140 0.99 -11.66 -13.47
C ASN A 140 1.25 -10.19 -13.12
N LEU A 141 0.55 -9.62 -12.12
CA LEU A 141 0.55 -8.18 -11.84
C LEU A 141 1.98 -7.62 -11.69
N GLY A 142 2.81 -8.32 -10.92
CA GLY A 142 4.19 -7.92 -10.68
C GLY A 142 5.04 -7.91 -11.95
N GLN A 143 4.78 -8.79 -12.92
CA GLN A 143 5.46 -8.80 -14.21
C GLN A 143 4.91 -7.71 -15.14
N ALA A 144 3.58 -7.55 -15.18
CA ALA A 144 2.89 -6.57 -16.01
C ALA A 144 3.40 -5.14 -15.74
N PHE A 145 3.57 -4.79 -14.46
CA PHE A 145 3.95 -3.45 -14.02
C PHE A 145 5.30 -3.38 -13.30
N GLN A 146 6.19 -4.36 -13.51
CA GLN A 146 7.53 -4.41 -12.88
C GLN A 146 8.35 -3.14 -13.12
N SER A 147 8.20 -2.57 -14.30
CA SER A 147 8.78 -1.28 -14.69
C SER A 147 7.65 -0.27 -14.85
N LEU A 148 7.98 0.98 -14.55
CA LEU A 148 7.06 2.10 -14.68
C LEU A 148 6.52 2.18 -16.12
N LYS A 149 5.19 2.25 -16.26
CA LYS A 149 4.48 2.32 -17.55
C LYS A 149 3.73 3.64 -17.67
N LYS A 150 3.60 4.17 -18.88
CA LYS A 150 2.78 5.35 -19.16
C LYS A 150 1.36 4.91 -19.49
N ILE A 151 0.38 5.46 -18.78
CA ILE A 151 -1.05 5.15 -18.97
C ILE A 151 -1.58 5.94 -20.17
N VAL A 152 -2.38 5.30 -21.03
CA VAL A 152 -3.05 5.97 -22.15
C VAL A 152 -4.17 6.90 -21.65
N ASN A 153 -5.09 6.33 -20.88
CA ASN A 153 -6.26 7.04 -20.34
C ASN A 153 -6.34 6.84 -18.81
N PRO A 154 -6.07 7.86 -18.00
CA PRO A 154 -6.12 7.75 -16.55
C PRO A 154 -7.54 7.76 -15.97
N SER A 155 -8.57 8.11 -16.75
CA SER A 155 -9.93 8.29 -16.22
C SER A 155 -10.46 7.04 -15.51
N THR A 156 -10.14 5.83 -15.99
CA THR A 156 -10.57 4.58 -15.36
C THR A 156 -10.04 4.43 -13.93
N ILE A 157 -8.74 4.68 -13.73
CA ILE A 157 -8.11 4.58 -12.41
C ILE A 157 -8.50 5.77 -11.51
N GLU A 158 -8.67 6.97 -12.08
CA GLU A 158 -9.11 8.16 -11.35
C GLU A 158 -10.54 8.04 -10.83
N MET A 159 -11.46 7.55 -11.67
CA MET A 159 -12.85 7.30 -11.27
C MET A 159 -12.92 6.26 -10.17
N TRP A 160 -12.23 5.13 -10.33
CA TRP A 160 -12.19 4.09 -9.30
C TRP A 160 -11.62 4.61 -7.98
N ALA A 161 -10.51 5.36 -8.03
CA ALA A 161 -9.89 5.94 -6.85
C ALA A 161 -10.84 6.93 -6.16
N SER A 162 -11.57 7.73 -6.94
CA SER A 162 -12.55 8.69 -6.42
C SER A 162 -13.74 8.00 -5.76
N GLU A 163 -14.23 6.90 -6.35
CA GLU A 163 -15.29 6.09 -5.74
C GLU A 163 -14.81 5.37 -4.49
N LEU A 164 -13.59 4.83 -4.50
CA LEU A 164 -12.99 4.17 -3.33
C LEU A 164 -12.93 5.12 -2.12
N LEU A 165 -12.56 6.38 -2.35
CA LEU A 165 -12.46 7.39 -1.29
C LEU A 165 -13.81 7.82 -0.70
N LYS A 166 -14.92 7.53 -1.38
CA LYS A 166 -16.27 7.75 -0.86
C LYS A 166 -16.76 6.58 -0.02
N LYS A 167 -16.12 5.41 -0.12
CA LYS A 167 -16.50 4.24 0.67
C LYS A 167 -15.97 4.37 2.09
N GLU A 168 -16.78 3.94 3.04
CA GLU A 168 -16.29 3.64 4.38
C GLU A 168 -15.36 2.43 4.31
N PHE A 169 -14.42 2.36 5.25
CA PHE A 169 -13.50 1.23 5.37
C PHE A 169 -13.65 0.54 6.73
N GLU A 170 -13.32 -0.74 6.74
CA GLU A 170 -13.28 -1.58 7.93
C GLU A 170 -11.83 -1.70 8.40
N PHE A 171 -11.61 -1.61 9.71
CA PHE A 171 -10.28 -1.73 10.32
C PHE A 171 -10.02 -3.15 10.78
N ILE A 172 -8.86 -3.73 10.47
CA ILE A 172 -8.44 -5.04 11.00
C ILE A 172 -7.45 -4.85 12.14
N SER A 173 -7.93 -5.12 13.35
CA SER A 173 -7.12 -5.13 14.58
C SER A 173 -6.66 -6.55 14.87
N TYR A 174 -5.36 -6.74 15.06
CA TYR A 174 -4.77 -8.06 15.30
C TYR A 174 -3.47 -7.94 16.07
N ARG A 175 -3.03 -9.05 16.66
CA ARG A 175 -1.71 -9.15 17.27
C ARG A 175 -0.72 -9.70 16.25
N ILE A 176 0.39 -9.01 16.01
CA ILE A 176 1.41 -9.51 15.05
C ILE A 176 1.92 -10.90 15.44
N ALA A 177 2.15 -11.12 16.74
CA ALA A 177 2.79 -12.33 17.26
C ALA A 177 2.06 -13.63 16.87
N ASP A 178 0.74 -13.61 16.78
CA ASP A 178 -0.08 -14.82 16.58
C ASP A 178 -1.37 -14.60 15.74
N GLY A 179 -1.73 -13.35 15.42
CA GLY A 179 -2.94 -12.98 14.69
C GLY A 179 -2.73 -12.65 13.20
N THR A 180 -1.49 -12.52 12.72
CA THR A 180 -1.20 -12.06 11.34
C THR A 180 -1.88 -12.91 10.26
N LYS A 181 -1.89 -14.24 10.42
CA LYS A 181 -2.55 -15.17 9.49
C LYS A 181 -4.07 -14.98 9.50
N GLY A 182 -4.68 -14.81 10.67
CA GLY A 182 -6.12 -14.55 10.79
C GLY A 182 -6.52 -13.20 10.17
N ALA A 183 -5.72 -12.16 10.42
CA ALA A 183 -5.89 -10.83 9.80
C ALA A 183 -5.88 -10.89 8.28
N PHE A 184 -4.94 -11.65 7.69
CA PHE A 184 -4.88 -11.84 6.25
C PHE A 184 -6.16 -12.48 5.70
N PHE A 185 -6.63 -13.59 6.29
CA PHE A 185 -7.83 -14.26 5.79
C PHE A 185 -9.08 -13.40 5.98
N LYS A 186 -9.14 -12.64 7.07
CA LYS A 186 -10.21 -11.68 7.28
C LYS A 186 -10.19 -10.57 6.22
N ALA A 187 -9.03 -9.99 5.93
CA ALA A 187 -8.88 -9.02 4.84
C ALA A 187 -9.33 -9.61 3.51
N GLN A 188 -8.86 -10.82 3.18
CA GLN A 188 -9.25 -11.51 1.95
C GLN A 188 -10.77 -11.72 1.87
N GLN A 189 -11.41 -12.14 2.97
CA GLN A 189 -12.85 -12.33 3.03
C GLN A 189 -13.61 -11.03 2.80
N GLN A 190 -13.23 -9.94 3.49
CA GLN A 190 -13.92 -8.66 3.38
C GLN A 190 -13.76 -8.06 1.98
N ILE A 191 -12.57 -8.15 1.38
CA ILE A 191 -12.32 -7.69 0.00
C ILE A 191 -13.18 -8.49 -0.99
N LYS A 192 -13.28 -9.82 -0.84
CA LYS A 192 -14.16 -10.67 -1.67
C LYS A 192 -15.65 -10.31 -1.53
N GLN A 193 -16.04 -9.72 -0.40
CA GLN A 193 -17.39 -9.22 -0.16
C GLN A 193 -17.61 -7.79 -0.69
N GLY A 194 -16.58 -7.16 -1.25
CA GLY A 194 -16.64 -5.81 -1.82
C GLY A 194 -16.32 -4.68 -0.82
N SER A 195 -15.91 -5.03 0.40
CA SER A 195 -15.50 -4.05 1.43
C SER A 195 -14.13 -3.45 1.14
N CYS A 196 -13.90 -2.27 1.71
CA CYS A 196 -12.60 -1.60 1.73
C CYS A 196 -11.99 -1.80 3.12
N VAL A 197 -10.70 -2.16 3.17
CA VAL A 197 -10.06 -2.58 4.41
C VAL A 197 -8.89 -1.67 4.72
N PHE A 198 -8.81 -1.19 5.96
CA PHE A 198 -7.58 -0.68 6.54
C PHE A 198 -6.89 -1.83 7.28
N TRP A 199 -5.74 -2.24 6.76
CA TRP A 199 -4.85 -3.20 7.40
C TRP A 199 -3.44 -2.65 7.37
N ASP A 200 -2.79 -2.53 8.53
CA ASP A 200 -1.49 -1.85 8.69
C ASP A 200 -0.39 -2.37 7.75
N ARG A 201 -0.38 -3.67 7.42
CA ARG A 201 0.56 -4.29 6.47
C ARG A 201 0.42 -3.76 5.04
N TRP A 202 -0.74 -3.21 4.69
CA TRP A 202 -1.03 -2.61 3.41
C TRP A 202 -1.04 -1.08 3.48
N SER A 203 -1.90 -0.55 4.35
CA SER A 203 -2.29 0.87 4.39
C SER A 203 -1.26 1.80 5.01
N LEU A 204 -0.16 1.25 5.56
CA LEU A 204 0.99 2.03 5.98
C LEU A 204 2.12 1.93 4.94
N PRO A 205 3.02 2.94 4.89
CA PRO A 205 4.27 2.84 4.15
C PRO A 205 4.96 1.50 4.37
N ARG A 206 5.53 0.93 3.31
CA ARG A 206 6.08 -0.43 3.31
C ARG A 206 7.02 -0.72 4.49
N ARG A 207 7.85 0.23 4.90
CA ARG A 207 8.74 0.08 6.05
C ARG A 207 7.98 -0.06 7.39
N LEU A 208 6.88 0.66 7.56
CA LEU A 208 6.01 0.53 8.74
C LEU A 208 5.36 -0.84 8.81
N ALA A 209 4.88 -1.32 7.66
CA ALA A 209 4.32 -2.65 7.52
C ALA A 209 5.34 -3.77 7.80
N GLU A 210 6.63 -3.55 7.51
CA GLU A 210 7.65 -4.61 7.55
C GLU A 210 8.59 -4.53 8.77
N ARG A 211 8.86 -3.34 9.34
CA ARG A 211 9.92 -3.15 10.35
C ARG A 211 9.53 -2.55 11.68
N ARG A 212 8.58 -1.60 11.75
CA ARG A 212 8.18 -0.85 12.97
C ARG A 212 9.29 -0.15 13.80
N GLU A 213 10.57 -0.49 13.68
CA GLU A 213 11.68 -0.05 14.55
C GLU A 213 12.21 1.35 14.25
N LEU A 214 11.78 1.98 13.16
CA LEU A 214 12.35 3.24 12.66
C LEU A 214 11.29 4.30 12.41
N VAL A 215 10.21 4.25 13.18
CA VAL A 215 9.09 5.20 13.10
C VAL A 215 8.65 5.67 14.48
N SER A 216 8.06 6.86 14.53
CA SER A 216 7.50 7.41 15.77
C SER A 216 6.34 6.56 16.26
N ASP A 217 6.53 5.95 17.43
CA ASP A 217 5.46 5.24 18.14
C ASP A 217 4.26 6.15 18.38
N GLU A 218 4.50 7.41 18.75
CA GLU A 218 3.44 8.40 18.96
C GLU A 218 2.69 8.73 17.66
N ALA A 219 3.41 8.93 16.55
CA ALA A 219 2.77 9.21 15.26
C ALA A 219 1.98 8.01 14.74
N LEU A 220 2.53 6.81 14.91
CA LEU A 220 1.86 5.55 14.56
C LEU A 220 0.60 5.37 15.40
N ASP A 221 0.68 5.58 16.72
CA ASP A 221 -0.46 5.49 17.64
C ASP A 221 -1.55 6.47 17.25
N ASN A 222 -1.18 7.74 17.03
CA ASN A 222 -2.12 8.77 16.62
C ASN A 222 -2.81 8.40 15.29
N LEU A 223 -2.08 7.86 14.32
CA LEU A 223 -2.64 7.41 13.05
C LEU A 223 -3.59 6.22 13.24
N LEU A 224 -3.18 5.17 13.97
CA LEU A 224 -4.03 3.98 14.20
C LEU A 224 -5.32 4.35 14.93
N MET A 225 -5.23 5.18 15.98
CA MET A 225 -6.40 5.66 16.70
C MET A 225 -7.31 6.52 15.82
N LYS A 226 -6.73 7.40 14.98
CA LYS A 226 -7.48 8.17 13.96
C LYS A 226 -8.20 7.24 12.99
N LYS A 227 -7.54 6.19 12.50
CA LYS A 227 -8.12 5.24 11.54
C LYS A 227 -9.22 4.38 12.13
N ILE A 228 -9.11 3.98 13.40
CA ILE A 228 -10.22 3.34 14.13
C ILE A 228 -11.43 4.28 14.22
N LYS A 229 -11.19 5.56 14.55
CA LYS A 229 -12.28 6.55 14.62
C LYS A 229 -12.98 6.75 13.28
N GLU A 230 -12.22 6.80 12.19
CA GLU A 230 -12.71 6.97 10.82
C GLU A 230 -13.38 5.70 10.24
N SER A 231 -13.00 4.51 10.72
CA SER A 231 -13.55 3.24 10.22
C SER A 231 -15.05 3.08 10.54
N SER A 232 -15.78 2.35 9.71
CA SER A 232 -17.18 1.98 10.00
C SER A 232 -17.27 0.86 11.02
N LEU A 233 -16.32 -0.08 10.97
CA LEU A 233 -16.27 -1.29 11.78
C LEU A 233 -14.82 -1.66 12.10
N VAL A 234 -14.60 -2.30 13.24
CA VAL A 234 -13.32 -2.87 13.65
C VAL A 234 -13.45 -4.39 13.82
N TRP A 235 -12.74 -5.14 12.98
CA TRP A 235 -12.60 -6.58 13.12
C TRP A 235 -11.43 -6.91 14.05
N GLY A 236 -11.74 -7.39 15.25
CA GLY A 236 -10.75 -7.88 16.18
C GLY A 236 -10.43 -9.35 15.93
N ILE A 237 -9.19 -9.65 15.53
CA ILE A 237 -8.71 -11.01 15.34
C ILE A 237 -8.29 -11.57 16.70
N GLU A 238 -9.19 -12.29 17.36
CA GLU A 238 -9.03 -12.78 18.73
C GLU A 238 -8.11 -14.02 18.77
N SER A 239 -6.81 -13.79 18.67
CA SER A 239 -5.75 -14.75 18.96
C SER A 239 -5.46 -14.88 20.47
N PRO A 240 -4.76 -15.92 20.94
CA PRO A 240 -4.45 -16.11 22.37
C PRO A 240 -3.80 -14.90 23.05
N ARG A 241 -2.97 -14.14 22.33
CA ARG A 241 -2.28 -12.94 22.85
C ARG A 241 -2.93 -11.62 22.40
N TYR A 242 -4.13 -11.65 21.84
CA TYR A 242 -4.80 -10.47 21.32
C TYR A 242 -5.04 -9.39 22.38
N ASP A 243 -5.46 -9.79 23.58
CA ASP A 243 -5.82 -8.88 24.67
C ASP A 243 -4.77 -8.83 25.78
N GLU A 244 -3.51 -9.15 25.44
CA GLU A 244 -2.38 -9.12 26.38
C GLU A 244 -2.21 -7.70 26.96
N GLU A 245 -1.91 -7.60 28.25
CA GLU A 245 -1.76 -6.31 28.92
C GLU A 245 -0.63 -5.48 28.31
N GLY A 246 -0.87 -4.19 28.11
CA GLY A 246 0.06 -3.28 27.43
C GLY A 246 0.15 -3.46 25.91
N SER A 247 -0.57 -4.41 25.30
CA SER A 247 -0.54 -4.59 23.85
C SER A 247 -1.33 -3.50 23.09
N TYR A 248 -0.87 -3.21 21.87
CA TYR A 248 -1.60 -2.34 20.94
C TYR A 248 -2.99 -2.86 20.63
N SER A 249 -3.14 -4.16 20.37
CA SER A 249 -4.42 -4.79 20.06
C SER A 249 -5.46 -4.63 21.17
N ARG A 250 -5.04 -4.63 22.45
CA ARG A 250 -5.91 -4.30 23.58
C ARG A 250 -6.40 -2.85 23.55
N ARG A 251 -5.51 -1.89 23.29
CA ARG A 251 -5.87 -0.46 23.16
C ARG A 251 -6.86 -0.24 22.01
N GLU A 252 -6.59 -0.85 20.85
CA GLU A 252 -7.47 -0.79 19.68
C GLU A 252 -8.86 -1.39 19.99
N LYS A 253 -8.90 -2.56 20.65
CA LYS A 253 -10.13 -3.22 21.10
C LYS A 253 -10.95 -2.32 22.03
N GLN A 254 -10.31 -1.73 23.05
CA GLN A 254 -10.98 -0.85 24.01
C GLN A 254 -11.62 0.36 23.32
N LEU A 255 -10.85 1.06 22.47
CA LEU A 255 -11.37 2.19 21.71
C LEU A 255 -12.55 1.77 20.79
N ALA A 256 -12.42 0.64 20.10
CA ALA A 256 -13.48 0.14 19.22
C ALA A 256 -14.77 -0.22 19.98
N LEU A 257 -14.64 -0.78 21.19
CA LEU A 257 -15.77 -1.10 22.08
C LEU A 257 -16.47 0.17 22.57
N GLU A 258 -15.72 1.17 23.01
CA GLU A 258 -16.25 2.48 23.43
C GLU A 258 -17.05 3.15 22.30
N MET A 259 -16.58 3.00 21.07
CA MET A 259 -17.25 3.51 19.87
C MET A 259 -18.38 2.61 19.35
N LYS A 260 -18.61 1.44 19.95
CA LYS A 260 -19.57 0.41 19.50
C LYS A 260 -19.34 -0.07 18.05
N LYS A 261 -18.07 -0.13 17.64
CA LYS A 261 -17.64 -0.58 16.30
C LYS A 261 -16.96 -1.95 16.30
N TYR A 262 -16.76 -2.55 17.47
CA TYR A 262 -16.01 -3.80 17.60
C TYR A 262 -16.80 -5.04 17.17
N ASN A 263 -16.19 -5.88 16.36
CA ASN A 263 -16.68 -7.21 16.01
C ASN A 263 -15.55 -8.24 16.13
N GLY A 264 -15.70 -9.18 17.08
CA GLY A 264 -14.72 -10.23 17.34
C GLY A 264 -14.76 -11.32 16.28
N SER A 265 -13.59 -11.80 15.87
CA SER A 265 -13.44 -12.95 14.98
C SER A 265 -12.40 -13.89 15.58
N SER A 266 -12.85 -15.02 16.12
CA SER A 266 -11.97 -16.06 16.64
C SER A 266 -11.21 -16.74 15.49
N ILE A 267 -9.91 -16.98 15.68
CA ILE A 267 -9.12 -17.76 14.73
C ILE A 267 -9.45 -19.25 14.96
N ALA A 268 -9.92 -19.94 13.92
CA ALA A 268 -10.05 -21.40 13.92
C ALA A 268 -8.70 -22.09 13.66
#